data_AF-A0A2N2BMI0-F1
#
_entry.id   AF-A0A2N2BMI0-F1
#
_cell.length_a   1.000
_cell.length_b   1.000
_cell.length_c   1.000
_cell.angle_alpha   90.00
_cell.angle_beta   90.00
_cell.angle_gamma   90.00
#
_symmetry.space_group_name_H-M   'P 1'
#
loop_
_entity.id
_entity.type
_entity.pdbx_description
1 polymer ?
#
loop_
_entity_poly.entity_id
_entity_poly.type
_entity_poly.pdbx_seq_one_letter_code
_entity_poly.pdbx_strand_id
1 'polypeptide(L)'
;MRYPALNDLIIKAENKYSLVLATAKRAREIVDGDEPLVKIKIDNPVTIATNEIAEDMIHCVHKVHEPEADQYHEAVKESDPGIFSSDETEEILSITE
;
A
#
# COMPACT_ATOMS: atom_id res chain seq x y z
N MET A 1 -13.87 -13.95 -18.94
CA MET A 1 -12.74 -14.33 -18.07
C MET A 1 -11.60 -13.35 -18.36
N ARG A 2 -10.99 -12.74 -17.34
CA ARG A 2 -9.81 -11.87 -17.52
C ARG A 2 -8.58 -12.78 -17.61
N TYR A 3 -7.77 -12.57 -18.64
CA TYR A 3 -6.47 -13.21 -18.79
C TYR A 3 -5.38 -12.21 -18.46
N PRO A 4 -4.24 -12.65 -17.89
CA PRO A 4 -3.86 -14.03 -17.55
C PRO A 4 -4.59 -14.63 -16.32
N ALA A 5 -4.59 -15.96 -16.17
CA ALA A 5 -5.22 -16.61 -15.02
C ALA A 5 -4.31 -16.50 -13.77
N LEU A 6 -4.94 -16.41 -12.59
CA LEU A 6 -4.19 -16.24 -11.33
C LEU A 6 -3.19 -17.38 -11.07
N ASN A 7 -3.57 -18.62 -11.40
CA ASN A 7 -2.69 -19.77 -11.20
C ASN A 7 -1.40 -19.66 -12.02
N ASP A 8 -1.48 -19.11 -13.24
CA ASP A 8 -0.32 -18.92 -14.11
C ASP A 8 0.63 -17.85 -13.55
N LEU A 9 0.06 -16.79 -12.97
CA LEU A 9 0.83 -15.73 -12.31
C LEU A 9 1.50 -16.19 -11.02
N ILE A 10 0.85 -17.07 -10.24
CA ILE A 10 1.41 -17.61 -9.00
C ILE A 10 2.69 -18.41 -9.28
N ILE A 11 2.79 -19.09 -10.43
CA ILE A 11 4.00 -19.84 -10.80
C ILE A 11 5.19 -18.90 -11.04
N LYS A 12 4.94 -17.65 -11.44
CA LYS A 12 5.96 -16.63 -11.72
C LYS A 12 6.37 -15.82 -10.48
N ALA A 13 5.68 -16.00 -9.37
CA ALA A 13 5.95 -15.33 -8.11
C ALA A 13 6.29 -16.34 -7.03
N GLU A 14 7.09 -15.95 -6.03
CA GLU A 14 7.41 -16.83 -4.91
C GLU A 14 6.18 -17.18 -4.07
N ASN A 15 5.26 -16.22 -3.91
CA ASN A 15 4.02 -16.40 -3.17
C ASN A 15 2.94 -15.39 -3.64
N LYS A 16 1.70 -15.61 -3.19
CA LYS A 16 0.53 -14.80 -3.57
C LYS A 16 0.66 -13.33 -3.13
N TYR A 17 1.25 -13.07 -1.97
CA TYR A 17 1.40 -11.72 -1.44
C TYR A 17 2.46 -10.92 -2.21
N SER A 18 3.57 -11.55 -2.57
CA SER A 18 4.61 -10.96 -3.43
C SER A 18 4.02 -10.58 -4.80
N LEU A 19 3.19 -11.46 -5.38
CA LEU A 19 2.48 -11.16 -6.63
C LEU A 19 1.58 -9.92 -6.49
N VAL A 20 0.76 -9.85 -5.44
CA VAL A 20 -0.14 -8.71 -5.18
C VAL A 20 0.66 -7.42 -5.01
N LEU A 21 1.75 -7.47 -4.23
CA LEU A 21 2.58 -6.31 -3.96
C LEU A 21 3.30 -5.81 -5.22
N ALA A 22 3.87 -6.72 -6.01
CA ALA A 22 4.53 -6.38 -7.27
C ALA A 22 3.53 -5.79 -8.28
N THR A 23 2.36 -6.42 -8.43
CA THR A 23 1.29 -5.92 -9.29
C THR A 23 0.83 -4.52 -8.88
N ALA A 24 0.62 -4.29 -7.58
CA ALA A 24 0.18 -3.00 -7.06
C ALA A 24 1.22 -1.90 -7.25
N LYS A 25 2.50 -2.20 -7.00
CA LYS A 25 3.61 -1.28 -7.23
C LYS A 25 3.69 -0.90 -8.71
N ARG A 26 3.68 -1.90 -9.60
CA ARG A 26 3.76 -1.66 -11.03
C ARG A 26 2.55 -0.88 -11.56
N ALA A 27 1.35 -1.24 -11.13
CA ALA A 27 0.14 -0.52 -11.53
C ALA A 27 0.22 0.96 -11.13
N ARG A 28 0.87 1.29 -9.99
CA ARG A 28 1.10 2.68 -9.59
C ARG A 28 2.09 3.40 -10.50
N GLU A 29 3.20 2.77 -10.86
CA GLU A 29 4.17 3.35 -11.81
C GLU A 29 3.52 3.72 -13.15
N ILE A 30 2.64 2.85 -13.67
CA ILE A 30 1.88 3.11 -14.89
C ILE A 30 0.92 4.31 -14.70
N VAL A 31 0.28 4.42 -13.54
CA VAL A 31 -0.58 5.58 -13.21
C VAL A 31 0.24 6.87 -13.09
N ASP A 32 1.46 6.79 -12.56
CA ASP A 32 2.39 7.92 -12.43
C ASP A 32 2.98 8.36 -13.79
N GLY A 33 2.69 7.63 -14.87
CA GLY A 33 3.02 7.99 -16.25
C GLY A 33 4.10 7.11 -16.88
N ASP A 34 4.48 6.01 -16.24
CA ASP A 34 5.44 5.07 -16.83
C ASP A 34 4.83 4.30 -18.01
N GLU A 35 5.65 4.01 -19.01
CA GLU A 35 5.17 3.39 -20.24
C GLU A 35 4.89 1.89 -20.03
N PRO A 36 3.75 1.38 -20.51
CA PRO A 36 3.48 -0.04 -20.57
C PRO A 36 4.53 -0.78 -21.41
N LEU A 37 5.13 -1.83 -20.83
CA LEU A 37 6.10 -2.69 -21.52
C LEU A 37 5.42 -3.65 -22.49
N VAL A 38 4.13 -3.96 -22.25
CA VAL A 38 3.32 -4.83 -23.08
C VAL A 38 2.23 -4.04 -23.77
N LYS A 39 2.09 -4.25 -25.08
CA LYS A 39 1.04 -3.62 -25.90
C LYS A 39 -0.26 -4.40 -25.79
N ILE A 40 -1.11 -4.00 -24.83
CA ILE A 40 -2.48 -4.51 -24.74
C ILE A 40 -3.50 -3.46 -25.18
N LYS A 41 -4.67 -3.92 -25.64
CA LYS A 41 -5.78 -3.05 -26.06
C LYS A 41 -6.54 -2.42 -24.88
N ILE A 42 -6.24 -2.84 -23.66
CA ILE A 42 -6.99 -2.46 -22.45
C ILE A 42 -6.14 -1.47 -21.66
N ASP A 43 -6.65 -0.26 -21.52
CA ASP A 43 -6.04 0.78 -20.70
C ASP A 43 -6.50 0.64 -19.24
N ASN A 44 -5.98 -0.39 -18.57
CA ASN A 44 -6.19 -0.59 -17.15
C ASN A 44 -4.85 -0.94 -16.50
N PRO A 45 -4.30 -0.10 -15.62
CA PRO A 45 -2.96 -0.27 -15.05
C PRO A 45 -2.74 -1.64 -14.40
N VAL A 46 -3.73 -2.18 -13.70
CA VAL A 46 -3.65 -3.50 -13.06
C VAL A 46 -3.64 -4.62 -14.10
N THR A 47 -4.41 -4.44 -15.19
CA THR A 47 -4.43 -5.41 -16.30
C THR A 47 -3.10 -5.38 -17.06
N ILE A 48 -2.53 -4.20 -17.28
CA ILE A 48 -1.21 -4.04 -17.90
C ILE A 48 -0.15 -4.72 -17.01
N ALA A 49 -0.10 -4.39 -15.73
CA ALA A 49 0.87 -4.96 -14.79
C ALA A 49 0.80 -6.49 -14.70
N THR A 50 -0.40 -7.07 -14.67
CA THR A 50 -0.55 -8.54 -14.66
C THR A 50 -0.11 -9.18 -15.99
N ASN A 51 -0.30 -8.52 -17.13
CA ASN A 51 0.23 -9.01 -18.41
C ASN A 51 1.75 -8.89 -18.49
N GLU A 52 2.34 -7.79 -18.00
CA GLU A 52 3.79 -7.63 -17.92
C GLU A 52 4.45 -8.71 -17.05
N ILE A 53 3.84 -9.06 -15.91
CA ILE A 53 4.31 -10.17 -15.07
C ILE A 53 4.15 -11.51 -15.81
N ALA A 54 3.04 -11.72 -16.54
CA ALA A 54 2.84 -12.93 -17.32
C ALA A 54 3.82 -13.08 -18.49
N GLU A 55 4.32 -11.98 -19.05
CA GLU A 55 5.33 -11.98 -20.12
C GLU A 55 6.78 -11.97 -19.59
N ASP A 56 6.99 -12.14 -18.27
CA ASP A 56 8.32 -12.07 -17.62
C ASP A 56 9.05 -10.73 -17.79
N MET A 57 8.32 -9.66 -18.15
CA MET A 57 8.88 -8.32 -18.27
C MET A 57 9.17 -7.71 -16.89
N ILE A 58 8.49 -8.19 -15.84
CA ILE A 58 8.63 -7.72 -14.46
C ILE A 58 8.76 -8.90 -13.52
N HIS A 59 9.75 -8.84 -12.64
CA HIS A 59 10.00 -9.85 -11.62
C HIS A 59 9.49 -9.41 -10.25
N CYS A 60 8.82 -10.33 -9.54
CA CYS A 60 8.36 -10.11 -8.18
C CYS A 60 9.53 -10.22 -7.19
N VAL A 61 10.27 -9.13 -6.98
CA VAL A 61 11.41 -9.14 -6.05
C VAL A 61 10.93 -8.91 -4.61
N HIS A 62 11.11 -9.92 -3.75
CA HIS A 62 10.96 -9.74 -2.31
C HIS A 62 12.30 -9.30 -1.72
N LYS A 63 12.43 -8.01 -1.37
CA LYS A 63 13.54 -7.58 -0.51
C LYS A 63 13.22 -8.08 0.90
N VAL A 64 13.94 -9.11 1.34
CA VAL A 64 13.94 -9.50 2.76
C VAL A 64 14.45 -8.29 3.52
N HIS A 65 13.54 -7.64 4.25
CA HIS A 65 13.95 -6.63 5.22
C HIS A 65 14.52 -7.43 6.39
N GLU A 66 15.85 -7.48 6.48
CA GLU A 66 16.49 -7.79 7.75
C GLU A 66 15.90 -6.82 8.78
N PRO A 67 15.52 -7.26 9.99
CA PRO A 67 14.85 -6.38 10.93
C PRO A 67 15.82 -5.27 11.36
N GLU A 68 15.78 -4.15 10.65
CA GLU A 68 16.34 -2.87 11.08
C GLU A 68 15.62 -2.56 12.39
N ALA A 69 16.35 -2.66 13.51
CA ALA A 69 15.80 -2.38 14.83
C ALA A 69 15.17 -0.98 14.82
N ASP A 70 13.89 -0.91 15.19
CA ASP A 70 13.05 0.28 15.18
C ASP A 70 13.78 1.51 15.74
N GLN A 71 13.91 2.56 14.93
CA GLN A 71 14.37 3.88 15.41
C GLN A 71 13.21 4.87 15.31
N TYR A 72 12.33 4.81 16.32
CA TYR A 72 11.39 5.89 16.63
C TYR A 72 12.18 7.10 17.13
N HIS A 73 12.43 8.08 16.27
CA HIS A 73 12.74 9.44 16.73
C HIS A 73 11.51 10.32 16.56
N GLU A 74 10.85 10.49 17.70
CA GLU A 74 9.90 11.52 18.09
C GLU A 74 9.97 12.79 17.21
N ALA A 75 8.97 13.02 16.36
CA ALA A 75 8.67 14.35 15.85
C ALA A 75 7.48 14.92 16.63
N VAL A 76 7.64 15.09 17.95
CA VAL A 76 6.80 16.02 18.70
C VAL A 76 7.17 17.41 18.23
N LYS A 77 6.39 17.95 17.28
CA LYS A 77 6.32 19.39 17.08
C LYS A 77 5.32 19.93 18.08
N GLU A 78 5.83 20.33 19.25
CA GLU A 78 5.18 21.34 20.07
C GLU A 78 5.03 22.63 19.24
N SER A 79 3.79 23.07 19.02
CA SER A 79 3.31 24.43 18.71
C SER A 79 1.83 24.25 18.31
N ASP A 80 0.84 24.42 19.18
CA ASP A 80 0.34 25.73 19.59
C ASP A 80 -0.63 25.60 20.80
N PRO A 81 -0.36 26.22 21.96
CA PRO A 81 -1.31 26.28 23.07
C PRO A 81 -2.16 27.55 22.94
N GLY A 82 -3.35 27.44 22.37
CA GLY A 82 -4.20 28.62 22.19
C GLY A 82 -5.66 28.35 21.83
N ILE A 83 -6.53 28.55 22.82
CA ILE A 83 -7.91 29.03 22.69
C ILE A 83 -8.99 27.98 22.32
N PHE A 84 -9.57 27.36 23.35
CA PHE A 84 -11.02 27.45 23.52
C PHE A 84 -11.33 27.61 25.02
N SER A 85 -11.88 28.77 25.37
CA SER A 85 -12.27 29.15 26.72
C SER A 85 -13.70 28.71 27.02
N SER A 86 -13.89 28.17 28.24
CA SER A 86 -15.01 28.37 29.17
C SER A 86 -16.41 27.80 28.87
N ASP A 87 -17.08 27.43 29.96
CA ASP A 87 -18.47 26.98 30.16
C ASP A 87 -18.75 25.50 29.81
N GLU A 88 -19.10 24.59 30.72
CA GLU A 88 -19.81 24.72 32.01
C GLU A 88 -19.37 23.69 33.07
N THR A 89 -19.48 24.14 34.30
CA THR A 89 -19.23 23.47 35.59
C THR A 89 -20.35 22.52 36.00
N GLU A 90 -19.96 21.52 36.81
CA GLU A 90 -20.75 20.93 37.92
C GLU A 90 -22.08 20.25 37.58
N GLU A 91 -22.10 18.90 37.60
CA GLU A 91 -23.23 18.18 38.23
C GLU A 91 -22.82 16.76 38.69
N ILE A 92 -22.71 16.64 40.02
CA ILE A 92 -23.06 15.47 40.87
C ILE A 92 -22.18 14.21 40.76
N LEU A 93 -21.04 14.24 41.45
CA LEU A 93 -20.53 13.05 42.15
C LEU A 93 -21.59 12.59 43.14
N SER A 94 -22.35 11.57 42.73
CA SER A 94 -23.26 10.83 43.57
C SER A 94 -22.49 10.19 44.74
N ILE A 95 -22.53 10.89 45.86
CA ILE A 95 -22.40 10.34 47.21
C ILE A 95 -23.22 9.05 47.29
N THR A 96 -22.57 7.91 47.53
CA THR A 96 -23.00 6.83 48.44
C THR A 96 -22.02 5.64 48.35
N GLU A 97 -21.13 5.53 49.35
CA GLU A 97 -20.93 4.28 50.12
C GLU A 97 -20.41 4.61 51.52
#